data_AF-A0A2I0IVV2-F1
#
_entry.id   AF-A0A2I0IVV2-F1
#
_cell.length_a   1.000
_cell.length_b   1.000
_cell.length_c   1.000
_cell.angle_alpha   90.00
_cell.angle_beta   90.00
_cell.angle_gamma   90.00
#
_symmetry.space_group_name_H-M   'P 1'
#
loop_
_entity.id
_entity.type
_entity.pdbx_description
1 polymer ?
#
loop_
_entity_poly.entity_id
_entity_poly.type
_entity_poly.pdbx_seq_one_letter_code
_entity_poly.pdbx_strand_id
1 'polypeptide(L)'
;MRSKDKRIPYAFTNLAPKSRTPSTSGALDYVLDVWRTVITERPYFPEYPTPDERDFLATEEYILRFYRRGPAAHEDLVNSPRVENGGSPGATPTSDMAIQAELANLKAERDRLRREVPEKNEQLGDQHQLQKELAQVCAQLQRRDQELAQANAALERSRKRARGGLYTS
;
A
#
# COMPACT_ATOMS: atom_id res chain seq x y z
N MET A 1 17.67 13.70 -16.36
CA MET A 1 17.42 12.23 -16.43
C MET A 1 16.56 11.85 -15.24
N ARG A 2 15.23 11.92 -15.35
CA ARG A 2 14.31 10.80 -15.62
C ARG A 2 14.37 9.70 -14.55
N SER A 3 13.70 9.92 -13.41
CA SER A 3 13.22 8.82 -12.58
C SER A 3 11.74 8.63 -12.87
N LYS A 4 11.45 7.54 -13.58
CA LYS A 4 10.10 7.11 -13.94
C LYS A 4 9.51 6.38 -12.74
N ASP A 5 8.34 6.82 -12.33
CA ASP A 5 7.14 5.97 -12.24
C ASP A 5 7.44 4.50 -11.88
N LYS A 6 7.58 4.20 -10.58
CA LYS A 6 7.50 2.82 -10.06
C LYS A 6 6.06 2.55 -9.64
N ARG A 7 5.21 2.52 -10.66
CA ARG A 7 3.91 1.88 -10.66
C ARG A 7 4.12 0.44 -10.19
N ILE A 8 3.66 0.09 -8.98
CA ILE A 8 3.54 -1.30 -8.55
C ILE A 8 2.48 -1.92 -9.47
N PRO A 9 2.82 -2.83 -10.40
CA PRO A 9 1.79 -3.53 -11.13
C PRO A 9 1.27 -4.62 -10.21
N TYR A 10 0.01 -4.48 -9.78
CA TYR A 10 -0.81 -5.59 -9.33
C TYR A 10 -0.83 -6.64 -10.44
N ALA A 11 0.12 -7.57 -10.43
CA ALA A 11 0.20 -8.69 -11.35
C ALA A 11 0.05 -10.00 -10.57
N PHE A 12 -1.06 -10.11 -9.83
CA PHE A 12 -1.65 -11.41 -9.48
C PHE A 12 -2.86 -11.73 -10.35
N THR A 13 -2.90 -11.20 -11.58
CA THR A 13 -3.90 -11.60 -12.57
C THR A 13 -3.16 -12.05 -13.81
N ASN A 14 -3.57 -13.21 -14.33
CA ASN A 14 -3.03 -13.93 -15.48
C ASN A 14 -1.97 -14.99 -15.22
N LEU A 15 -2.29 -15.96 -14.37
CA LEU A 15 -2.02 -17.36 -14.69
C LEU A 15 -3.29 -18.16 -14.41
N ALA A 16 -4.22 -18.15 -15.35
CA ALA A 16 -5.27 -19.17 -15.41
C ALA A 16 -4.66 -20.40 -16.11
N PRO A 17 -4.50 -21.56 -15.44
CA PRO A 17 -4.11 -22.78 -16.11
C PRO A 17 -5.34 -23.38 -16.78
N LYS A 18 -5.20 -23.52 -18.10
CA LYS A 18 -6.08 -24.29 -18.98
C LYS A 18 -6.16 -25.74 -18.48
N SER A 19 -7.36 -26.15 -18.09
CA SER A 19 -7.85 -27.55 -18.03
C SER A 19 -6.87 -28.62 -17.52
N ARG A 20 -6.81 -28.79 -16.20
CA ARG A 20 -6.65 -30.10 -15.54
C ARG A 20 -6.96 -29.88 -14.07
N THR A 21 -7.88 -30.62 -13.46
CA THR A 21 -8.12 -30.55 -12.01
C THR A 21 -6.96 -31.24 -11.29
N PRO A 22 -6.01 -30.53 -10.67
CA PRO A 22 -5.12 -31.15 -9.70
C PRO A 22 -5.96 -31.37 -8.44
N SER A 23 -5.77 -32.51 -7.77
CA SER A 23 -6.24 -32.64 -6.40
C SER A 23 -5.77 -31.42 -5.59
N THR A 24 -6.62 -30.88 -4.72
CA THR A 24 -6.40 -29.68 -3.90
C THR A 24 -5.01 -29.62 -3.23
N SER A 25 -4.40 -30.77 -2.96
CA SER A 25 -3.03 -30.89 -2.44
C SER A 25 -1.96 -30.38 -3.42
N GLY A 26 -2.03 -30.74 -4.71
CA GLY A 26 -0.97 -30.43 -5.68
C GLY A 26 -0.91 -28.95 -6.10
N ALA A 27 -2.03 -28.23 -5.99
CA ALA A 27 -2.06 -26.79 -6.25
C ALA A 27 -1.39 -25.99 -5.12
N LEU A 28 -1.55 -26.42 -3.87
CA LEU A 28 -0.89 -25.81 -2.71
C LEU A 28 0.62 -26.06 -2.74
N ASP A 29 1.04 -27.30 -3.04
CA ASP A 29 2.47 -27.64 -3.14
C ASP A 29 3.17 -26.82 -4.23
N TYR A 30 2.54 -26.64 -5.39
CA TYR A 30 3.06 -25.80 -6.47
C TYR A 30 3.16 -24.31 -6.08
N VAL A 31 2.14 -23.78 -5.40
CA VAL A 31 2.15 -22.37 -4.95
C VAL A 31 3.25 -22.17 -3.90
N LEU A 32 3.42 -23.11 -2.97
CA LEU A 32 4.46 -23.04 -1.95
C LEU A 32 5.87 -23.12 -2.53
N ASP A 33 6.09 -23.94 -3.56
CA ASP A 33 7.39 -24.09 -4.21
C ASP A 33 7.79 -22.83 -4.99
N VAL A 34 6.83 -22.24 -5.72
CA VAL A 34 7.00 -20.93 -6.39
C VAL A 34 7.25 -19.82 -5.37
N TRP A 35 6.57 -19.85 -4.21
CA TRP A 35 6.79 -18.85 -3.16
C TRP A 35 8.20 -18.96 -2.55
N ARG A 36 8.67 -20.18 -2.27
CA ARG A 36 10.00 -20.41 -1.70
C ARG A 36 11.14 -19.98 -2.62
N THR A 37 11.00 -20.23 -3.92
CA THR A 37 12.00 -19.78 -4.91
C THR A 37 12.07 -18.26 -4.99
N VAL A 38 10.92 -17.57 -5.01
CA VAL A 38 10.86 -16.10 -5.05
C VAL A 38 11.47 -15.46 -3.81
N ILE A 39 11.21 -15.99 -2.61
CA ILE A 39 11.82 -15.46 -1.36
C ILE A 39 13.33 -15.65 -1.34
N THR A 40 13.83 -16.76 -1.88
CA THR A 40 15.27 -17.05 -1.87
C THR A 40 16.03 -16.16 -2.85
N GLU A 41 15.45 -15.86 -4.01
CA GLU A 41 16.07 -14.96 -5.01
C GLU A 41 15.90 -13.48 -4.68
N ARG A 42 14.86 -13.11 -3.91
CA ARG A 42 14.55 -11.74 -3.53
C ARG A 42 14.16 -11.69 -2.06
N PRO A 43 15.13 -11.82 -1.15
CA PRO A 43 14.86 -11.70 0.27
C PRO A 43 14.22 -10.35 0.54
N TYR A 44 13.13 -10.37 1.31
CA TYR A 44 12.31 -9.20 1.61
C TYR A 44 13.10 -8.13 2.39
N PHE A 45 14.16 -8.53 3.09
CA PHE A 45 15.11 -7.64 3.75
C PHE A 45 16.55 -7.87 3.24
N PRO A 46 17.38 -6.81 3.15
CA PRO A 46 18.81 -6.93 2.86
C PRO A 46 19.56 -7.70 3.95
N GLU A 47 20.79 -8.13 3.66
CA GLU A 47 21.71 -8.81 4.60
C GLU A 47 21.99 -8.01 5.89
N TYR A 48 21.72 -6.70 5.87
CA TYR A 48 21.82 -5.80 7.01
C TYR A 48 20.53 -4.99 7.17
N PRO A 49 19.55 -5.49 7.94
CA PRO A 49 18.28 -4.80 8.14
C PRO A 49 18.48 -3.49 8.90
N THR A 50 17.71 -2.47 8.50
CA THR A 50 17.56 -1.20 9.23
C THR A 50 16.89 -1.43 10.60
N PRO A 51 16.98 -0.48 11.55
CA PRO A 51 16.38 -0.66 12.88
C PRO A 51 14.90 -1.04 12.86
N ASP A 52 14.09 -0.35 12.06
CA ASP A 52 12.66 -0.63 11.89
C ASP A 52 12.40 -2.04 11.35
N GLU A 53 13.27 -2.52 10.45
CA GLU A 53 13.18 -3.87 9.89
C GLU A 53 13.60 -4.94 10.91
N ARG A 54 14.52 -4.62 11.83
CA ARG A 54 14.87 -5.49 12.97
C ARG A 54 13.72 -5.61 13.95
N ASP A 55 13.00 -4.52 14.21
CA ASP A 55 11.82 -4.52 15.08
C ASP A 55 10.68 -5.35 14.46
N PHE A 56 10.53 -5.27 13.14
CA PHE A 56 9.60 -6.12 12.40
C PHE A 56 9.98 -7.61 12.49
N LEU A 57 11.25 -7.96 12.28
CA LEU A 57 11.76 -9.33 12.42
C LEU A 57 11.59 -9.86 13.85
N ALA A 58 11.82 -9.02 14.86
CA ALA A 58 11.60 -9.38 16.27
C ALA A 58 10.13 -9.68 16.55
N THR A 59 9.22 -8.92 15.93
CA THR A 59 7.76 -9.13 16.03
C THR A 59 7.34 -10.42 15.34
N GLU A 60 7.84 -10.68 14.13
CA GLU A 60 7.58 -11.92 13.40
C GLU A 60 8.12 -13.14 14.16
N GLU A 61 9.32 -13.04 14.71
CA GLU A 61 9.92 -14.08 15.54
C GLU A 61 9.12 -14.32 16.82
N TYR A 62 8.65 -13.26 17.48
CA TYR A 62 7.77 -13.37 18.65
C TYR A 62 6.48 -14.11 18.31
N ILE A 63 5.83 -13.75 17.21
CA ILE A 63 4.61 -14.40 16.70
C ILE A 63 4.90 -15.88 16.43
N LEU A 64 5.96 -16.19 15.68
CA LEU A 64 6.32 -17.57 15.34
C LEU A 64 6.64 -18.39 16.59
N ARG A 65 7.34 -17.83 17.58
CA ARG A 65 7.63 -18.49 18.86
C ARG A 65 6.35 -18.73 19.66
N PHE A 66 5.45 -17.76 19.73
CA PHE A 66 4.17 -17.87 20.42
C PHE A 66 3.29 -18.98 19.83
N TYR A 67 3.12 -19.00 18.50
CA TYR A 67 2.31 -20.01 17.83
C TYR A 67 2.99 -21.38 17.72
N ARG A 68 4.33 -21.45 17.65
CA ARG A 68 5.08 -22.72 17.73
C ARG A 68 5.00 -23.35 19.12
N ARG A 69 4.95 -22.54 20.19
CA ARG A 69 4.89 -23.05 21.57
C ARG A 69 3.58 -23.79 21.85
N GLY A 70 2.49 -23.42 21.18
CA GLY A 70 1.16 -24.03 21.32
C GLY A 70 0.57 -23.97 22.75
N PRO A 71 -0.75 -24.13 22.92
CA PRO A 71 -1.41 -24.12 24.24
C PRO A 71 -1.16 -25.38 25.09
N ALA A 72 -0.20 -26.24 24.73
CA ALA A 72 0.04 -27.52 25.40
C ALA A 72 0.55 -27.40 26.86
N ALA A 73 0.87 -26.19 27.33
CA ALA A 73 1.25 -25.95 28.73
C ALA A 73 0.07 -25.47 29.60
N HIS A 74 -1.14 -25.30 29.06
CA HIS A 74 -2.33 -24.86 29.82
C HIS A 74 -3.35 -25.98 30.06
N GLU A 75 -3.07 -27.22 29.69
CA GLU A 75 -3.98 -28.37 29.96
C GLU A 75 -3.55 -29.16 31.22
N ASP A 76 -2.35 -28.92 31.75
CA ASP A 76 -1.83 -29.64 32.94
C ASP A 76 -2.38 -29.14 34.28
N LEU A 77 -3.21 -28.09 34.27
CA LEU A 77 -3.88 -27.57 35.47
C LEU A 77 -5.26 -28.21 35.72
N VAL A 78 -5.79 -29.02 34.79
CA VAL A 78 -7.15 -29.57 34.89
C VAL A 78 -7.21 -30.91 35.64
N ASN A 79 -6.08 -31.57 35.92
CA ASN A 79 -6.06 -32.87 36.61
C ASN A 79 -5.41 -32.85 38.01
N SER A 80 -5.35 -31.70 38.69
CA SER A 80 -4.90 -31.67 40.10
C SER A 80 -6.08 -31.87 41.06
N PRO A 81 -5.98 -32.75 42.08
CA PRO A 81 -7.13 -33.12 42.90
C PRO A 81 -7.61 -31.94 43.75
N ARG A 82 -8.92 -31.72 43.72
CA ARG A 82 -9.70 -30.88 44.63
C ARG A 82 -9.14 -30.88 46.04
N VAL A 83 -8.44 -29.81 46.41
CA VAL A 83 -8.24 -29.40 47.80
C VAL A 83 -8.98 -28.08 47.96
N GLU A 84 -10.17 -28.16 48.56
CA GLU A 84 -10.78 -27.01 49.21
C GLU A 84 -9.82 -26.53 50.30
N ASN A 85 -9.22 -25.36 50.10
CA ASN A 85 -8.72 -24.59 51.23
C ASN A 85 -8.95 -23.11 50.95
N GLY A 86 -9.74 -22.50 51.82
CA GLY A 86 -10.20 -21.12 51.70
C GLY A 86 -9.06 -20.12 51.71
N GLY A 87 -9.18 -19.07 50.89
CA GLY A 87 -8.22 -17.98 50.88
C GLY A 87 -8.51 -16.92 49.81
N SER A 88 -9.39 -15.98 50.16
CA SER A 88 -9.43 -14.58 49.68
C SER A 88 -9.71 -14.28 48.19
N PRO A 89 -10.85 -13.64 47.84
CA PRO A 89 -11.04 -12.97 46.56
C PRO A 89 -10.31 -11.61 46.59
N GLY A 90 -8.99 -11.66 46.46
CA GLY A 90 -8.10 -10.50 46.53
C GLY A 90 -7.26 -10.34 45.25
N ALA A 91 -7.87 -10.43 44.07
CA ALA A 91 -7.24 -10.06 42.81
C ALA A 91 -8.01 -8.87 42.21
N THR A 92 -7.30 -7.78 41.97
CA THR A 92 -7.79 -6.42 41.74
C THR A 92 -8.72 -6.28 40.52
N PRO A 93 -10.02 -5.95 40.70
CA PRO A 93 -10.96 -5.63 39.61
C PRO A 93 -10.56 -4.38 38.79
N THR A 94 -9.53 -3.66 39.20
CA THR A 94 -8.99 -2.45 38.55
C THR A 94 -8.33 -2.73 37.19
N SER A 95 -7.70 -3.88 37.00
CA SER A 95 -6.99 -4.20 35.74
C SER A 95 -7.96 -4.49 34.59
N ASP A 96 -9.02 -5.27 34.85
CA ASP A 96 -10.01 -5.64 33.83
C ASP A 96 -10.83 -4.43 33.37
N MET A 97 -11.15 -3.50 34.28
CA MET A 97 -11.81 -2.24 33.93
C MET A 97 -10.94 -1.35 33.03
N ALA A 98 -9.63 -1.30 33.28
CA ALA A 98 -8.70 -0.55 32.44
C ALA A 98 -8.64 -1.13 31.02
N ILE A 99 -8.54 -2.46 30.88
CA ILE A 99 -8.55 -3.14 29.59
C ILE A 99 -9.85 -2.88 28.83
N GLN A 100 -11.00 -2.93 29.52
CA GLN A 100 -12.30 -2.63 28.90
C GLN A 100 -12.41 -1.17 28.44
N ALA A 101 -11.88 -0.22 29.23
CA ALA A 101 -11.85 1.19 28.86
C ALA A 101 -10.97 1.45 27.63
N GLU A 102 -9.81 0.80 27.54
CA GLU A 102 -8.93 0.87 26.37
C GLU A 102 -9.58 0.27 25.12
N LEU A 103 -10.24 -0.89 25.25
CA LEU A 103 -11.00 -1.47 24.15
C LEU A 103 -12.15 -0.58 23.67
N ALA A 104 -12.83 0.10 24.59
CA ALA A 104 -13.87 1.06 24.25
C ALA A 104 -13.28 2.27 23.51
N ASN A 105 -12.14 2.79 23.96
CA ASN A 105 -11.44 3.90 23.32
C ASN A 105 -10.96 3.53 21.91
N LEU A 106 -10.32 2.37 21.74
CA LEU A 106 -9.87 1.88 20.43
C LEU A 106 -11.03 1.68 19.45
N LYS A 107 -12.20 1.21 19.93
CA LYS A 107 -13.40 1.12 19.10
C LYS A 107 -13.89 2.51 18.68
N ALA A 108 -13.91 3.48 19.59
CA ALA A 108 -14.32 4.84 19.30
C ALA A 108 -13.39 5.52 18.27
N GLU A 109 -12.08 5.38 18.43
CA GLU A 109 -11.09 5.91 17.47
C GLU A 109 -11.21 5.22 16.11
N ARG A 110 -11.37 3.88 16.09
CA ARG A 110 -11.60 3.16 14.83
C ARG A 110 -12.87 3.63 14.12
N ASP A 111 -13.95 3.87 14.86
CA ASP A 111 -15.20 4.36 14.29
C ASP A 111 -15.10 5.82 13.84
N ARG A 112 -14.30 6.64 14.52
CA ARG A 112 -13.93 7.98 14.08
C ARG A 112 -13.14 7.96 12.77
N LEU A 113 -12.08 7.16 12.70
CA LEU A 113 -11.26 7.02 11.49
C LEU A 113 -12.09 6.49 10.31
N ARG A 114 -13.01 5.56 10.55
CA ARG A 114 -13.95 5.09 9.52
C ARG A 114 -14.81 6.21 8.92
N ARG A 115 -15.09 7.27 9.67
CA ARG A 115 -15.80 8.45 9.17
C ARG A 115 -14.88 9.44 8.45
N GLU A 116 -13.65 9.62 8.93
CA GLU A 116 -12.71 10.58 8.34
C GLU A 116 -12.10 10.10 7.00
N VAL A 117 -11.85 8.80 6.85
CA VAL A 117 -11.26 8.23 5.62
C VAL A 117 -12.04 8.58 4.34
N PRO A 118 -13.37 8.40 4.23
CA PRO A 118 -14.08 8.77 3.01
C PRO A 118 -14.02 10.26 2.71
N GLU A 119 -14.12 11.14 3.71
CA GLU A 119 -14.03 12.60 3.53
C GLU A 119 -12.66 13.01 2.96
N LYS A 120 -11.57 12.41 3.47
CA LYS A 120 -10.22 12.66 2.95
C LYS A 120 -10.04 12.10 1.54
N ASN A 121 -10.62 10.94 1.26
CA ASN A 121 -10.57 10.35 -0.08
C ASN A 121 -11.31 11.21 -1.11
N GLU A 122 -12.46 11.79 -0.74
CA GLU A 122 -13.18 12.75 -1.59
C GLU A 122 -12.33 13.99 -1.86
N GLN A 123 -11.72 14.60 -0.82
CA GLN A 123 -10.80 15.74 -0.97
C GLN A 123 -9.63 15.44 -1.91
N LEU A 124 -9.03 14.25 -1.80
CA LEU A 124 -7.95 13.82 -2.71
C LEU A 124 -8.46 13.60 -4.13
N GLY A 125 -9.69 13.11 -4.30
CA GLY A 125 -10.36 12.98 -5.59
C GLY A 125 -10.52 14.34 -6.28
N ASP A 126 -11.04 15.33 -5.57
CA ASP A 126 -11.20 16.71 -6.06
C ASP A 126 -9.84 17.34 -6.42
N GLN A 127 -8.83 17.14 -5.57
CA GLN A 127 -7.47 17.62 -5.85
C GLN A 127 -6.89 16.99 -7.12
N HIS A 128 -7.05 15.68 -7.30
CA HIS A 128 -6.59 14.98 -8.49
C HIS A 128 -7.32 15.46 -9.76
N GLN A 129 -8.63 15.73 -9.66
CA GLN A 129 -9.41 16.29 -10.76
C GLN A 129 -8.91 17.69 -11.14
N LEU A 130 -8.64 18.56 -10.16
CA LEU A 130 -8.06 19.89 -10.41
C LEU A 130 -6.68 19.81 -11.07
N GLN A 131 -5.82 18.88 -10.64
CA GLN A 131 -4.51 18.66 -11.27
C GLN A 131 -4.64 18.25 -12.74
N LYS A 132 -5.61 17.40 -13.06
CA LYS A 132 -5.88 16.96 -14.43
C LYS A 132 -6.36 18.11 -15.30
N GLU A 133 -7.25 18.97 -14.77
CA GLU A 133 -7.73 20.16 -15.48
C GLU A 133 -6.61 21.17 -15.72
N LEU A 134 -5.75 21.42 -14.73
CA LEU A 134 -4.57 22.26 -14.89
C LEU A 134 -3.65 21.74 -15.99
N ALA A 135 -3.34 20.44 -15.99
CA ALA A 135 -2.51 19.84 -17.03
C ALA A 135 -3.14 19.98 -18.43
N GLN A 136 -4.46 19.84 -18.52
CA GLN A 136 -5.19 20.03 -19.77
C GLN A 136 -5.12 21.49 -20.26
N VAL A 137 -5.34 22.46 -19.37
CA VAL A 137 -5.25 23.90 -19.70
C VAL A 137 -3.84 24.27 -20.12
N CYS A 138 -2.80 23.79 -19.42
CA CYS A 138 -1.41 24.01 -19.81
C CYS A 138 -1.11 23.45 -21.21
N ALA A 139 -1.58 22.25 -21.52
CA ALA A 139 -1.40 21.67 -22.86
C ALA A 139 -2.11 22.47 -23.96
N GLN A 140 -3.32 22.98 -23.68
CA GLN A 140 -4.04 23.84 -24.61
C GLN A 140 -3.33 25.17 -24.83
N LEU A 141 -2.84 25.80 -23.77
CA LEU A 141 -2.09 27.06 -23.84
C LEU A 141 -0.82 26.88 -24.68
N GLN A 142 -0.03 25.83 -24.40
CA GLN A 142 1.17 25.52 -25.18
C GLN A 142 0.87 25.33 -26.67
N ARG A 143 -0.26 24.69 -27.00
CA ARG A 143 -0.70 24.55 -28.39
C ARG A 143 -1.02 25.91 -29.02
N ARG A 144 -1.73 26.79 -28.31
CA ARG A 144 -2.05 28.15 -28.79
C ARG A 144 -0.78 28.96 -29.01
N ASP A 145 0.19 28.89 -28.10
CA ASP A 145 1.47 29.58 -28.24
C ASP A 145 2.23 29.10 -29.49
N GLN A 146 2.20 27.80 -29.76
CA GLN A 146 2.82 27.24 -30.96
C GLN A 146 2.11 27.71 -32.25
N GLU A 147 0.78 27.74 -32.25
CA GLU A 147 -0.02 28.26 -33.38
C GLU A 147 0.28 29.76 -33.62
N LEU A 148 0.37 30.57 -32.56
CA LEU A 148 0.74 31.99 -32.64
C LEU A 148 2.16 32.18 -33.20
N ALA A 149 3.13 31.39 -32.72
CA ALA A 149 4.50 31.45 -33.22
C ALA A 149 4.56 31.09 -34.72
N GLN A 150 3.80 30.09 -35.16
CA GLN A 150 3.71 29.70 -36.57
C GLN A 150 3.07 30.80 -37.44
N ALA A 151 1.97 31.40 -36.97
CA ALA A 151 1.29 32.49 -37.65
C ALA A 151 2.20 33.73 -37.78
N ASN A 152 2.88 34.10 -36.69
CA ASN A 152 3.85 35.20 -36.69
C ASN A 152 5.00 34.95 -37.66
N ALA A 153 5.55 33.73 -37.68
CA ALA A 153 6.60 33.36 -38.64
C ALA A 153 6.10 33.42 -40.09
N ALA A 154 4.87 33.00 -40.38
CA ALA A 154 4.27 33.11 -41.71
C ALA A 154 4.07 34.57 -42.14
N LEU A 155 3.62 35.41 -41.22
CA LEU A 155 3.43 36.84 -41.44
C LEU A 155 4.76 37.58 -41.67
N GLU A 156 5.81 37.25 -40.94
CA GLU A 156 7.14 37.81 -41.19
C GLU A 156 7.71 37.36 -42.55
N ARG A 157 7.45 36.11 -42.96
CA ARG A 157 7.82 35.65 -44.30
C ARG A 157 7.07 36.42 -45.40
N SER A 158 5.77 36.69 -45.24
CA SER A 158 5.00 37.45 -46.23
C SER A 158 5.47 38.90 -46.33
N ARG A 159 5.75 39.56 -45.18
CA ARG A 159 6.33 40.92 -45.14
C ARG A 159 7.65 41.01 -45.87
N LYS A 160 8.56 40.03 -45.67
CA LYS A 160 9.85 39.98 -46.37
C LYS A 160 9.68 39.88 -47.90
N ARG A 161 8.73 39.06 -48.37
CA ARG A 161 8.42 38.95 -49.81
C ARG A 161 7.87 40.24 -50.40
N ALA A 162 6.97 40.92 -49.68
CA ALA A 162 6.40 42.19 -50.12
C ALA A 162 7.45 43.31 -50.25
N ARG A 163 8.48 43.32 -49.37
CA ARG A 163 9.58 44.29 -49.44
C ARG A 163 10.61 43.97 -50.52
N GLY A 164 10.87 42.68 -50.78
CA GLY A 164 11.83 42.24 -51.80
C GLY A 164 11.40 42.50 -53.25
N GLY A 165 10.11 42.76 -53.52
CA GLY A 165 9.60 43.08 -54.86
C GLY A 165 9.80 44.53 -55.31
N LEU A 166 10.30 45.43 -54.45
CA LEU A 166 10.46 46.86 -54.74
C LEU A 166 11.85 47.27 -55.26
N TYR A 167 12.82 46.36 -55.29
CA TYR A 167 14.22 46.66 -55.65
C TYR A 167 14.69 46.03 -56.97
N THR A 168 13.76 45.50 -57.77
CA THR A 168 14.04 44.98 -59.11
C THR A 168 13.15 45.71 -60.13
N SER A 169 13.51 46.94 -60.46
CA SER A 169 13.03 47.65 -61.66
C SER A 169 14.15 48.53 -62.20
#